data_AF-W7YVY2-F1
#
_entry.id   AF-W7YVY2-F1
#
_cell.length_a   1.000
_cell.length_b   1.000
_cell.length_c   1.000
_cell.angle_alpha   90.00
_cell.angle_beta   90.00
_cell.angle_gamma   90.00
#
_symmetry.space_group_name_H-M   'P 1'
#
loop_
_entity.id
_entity.type
_entity.pdbx_description
1 polymer ?
#
loop_
_entity_poly.entity_id
_entity_poly.type
_entity_poly.pdbx_seq_one_letter_code
_entity_poly.pdbx_strand_id
1 'polypeptide(L)' 'MKDILKDDPIDFLISSPYQRAILTIGNLASELNKDIILEEDLKERKLSGVEFVVASVKSVIRLWD' A
#
# COMPACT_ATOMS: atom_id res chain seq x y z
N MET A 1 -1.68 10.86 -3.15
CA MET A 1 -1.32 10.59 -1.74
C MET A 1 -0.48 11.72 -1.18
N LYS A 2 0.75 11.97 -1.67
CA LYS A 2 1.56 13.13 -1.23
C LYS A 2 0.77 14.43 -1.21
N ASP A 3 0.14 14.80 -2.33
CA ASP A 3 -0.53 16.10 -2.47
C ASP A 3 -1.74 16.27 -1.54
N ILE A 4 -2.24 15.19 -0.95
CA ILE A 4 -3.37 15.19 -0.02
C ILE A 4 -2.88 15.19 1.43
N LEU A 5 -1.78 14.47 1.72
CA LEU A 5 -1.34 14.18 3.09
C LEU A 5 -0.13 15.00 3.56
N LYS A 6 0.52 15.75 2.67
CA LYS A 6 1.77 16.49 2.99
C LYS A 6 1.61 17.55 4.10
N ASP A 7 0.38 18.05 4.30
CA ASP A 7 0.07 19.09 5.27
C ASP A 7 -0.56 18.50 6.55
N ASP A 8 -0.77 17.17 6.59
CA ASP A 8 -1.31 16.46 7.75
C ASP A 8 -0.21 16.21 8.80
N PRO A 9 -0.56 16.19 10.10
CA PRO A 9 0.39 15.89 11.18
C PRO A 9 0.70 14.38 11.23
N ILE A 10 1.59 13.94 10.34
CA ILE A 10 2.03 12.54 10.28
C ILE A 10 3.32 12.37 11.07
N ASP A 11 3.26 11.63 12.18
CA ASP A 11 4.44 11.37 13.01
C ASP A 11 5.35 10.29 12.40
N PHE A 12 4.76 9.21 11.87
CA PHE A 12 5.48 8.02 11.39
C PHE A 12 5.02 7.59 10.00
N LEU A 13 5.97 7.08 9.21
CA LEU A 13 5.72 6.38 7.96
C LEU A 13 6.19 4.94 8.11
N ILE A 14 5.26 4.00 7.98
CA ILE A 14 5.53 2.56 8.13
C ILE A 14 5.09 1.87 6.84
N SER A 15 5.91 0.96 6.32
CA SER A 15 5.61 0.23 5.08
C SER A 15 6.04 -1.22 5.14
N SER A 16 5.41 -2.06 4.32
CA SER A 16 5.93 -3.38 4.03
C SER A 16 7.32 -3.25 3.37
N PRO A 17 8.25 -4.18 3.63
CA PRO A 17 9.58 -4.18 2.99
C PRO A 17 9.53 -4.42 1.48
N TYR A 18 8.36 -4.71 0.89
CA TYR A 18 8.24 -4.79 -0.56
C TYR A 18 8.49 -3.44 -1.22
N GLN A 19 9.40 -3.41 -2.20
CA GLN A 19 9.78 -2.22 -2.95
C GLN A 19 8.58 -1.42 -3.47
N ARG A 20 7.52 -2.09 -3.95
CA ARG A 20 6.29 -1.43 -4.42
C ARG A 20 5.59 -0.60 -3.33
N ALA A 21 5.57 -1.09 -2.09
CA ALA A 21 4.94 -0.41 -0.96
C ALA A 21 5.80 0.77 -0.50
N ILE A 22 7.12 0.61 -0.49
CA ILE A 22 8.08 1.68 -0.17
C ILE A 22 7.95 2.81 -1.20
N LEU A 23 7.98 2.50 -2.50
CA LEU A 23 7.90 3.49 -3.57
C LEU A 23 6.57 4.27 -3.56
N THR A 24 5.49 3.64 -3.10
CA THR A 24 4.18 4.27 -3.02
C THR A 24 4.18 5.47 -2.06
N ILE A 25 4.87 5.37 -0.92
CA ILE A 25 4.99 6.46 0.07
C ILE A 25 6.30 7.25 -0.01
N GLY A 26 7.26 6.82 -0.83
CA GLY A 26 8.60 7.43 -0.92
C GLY A 26 8.59 8.93 -1.23
N ASN A 27 7.70 9.38 -2.12
CA ASN A 27 7.57 10.81 -2.42
C ASN A 27 7.03 11.61 -1.24
N LEU A 28 6.15 11.03 -0.42
CA LEU A 28 5.64 11.67 0.80
C LEU A 28 6.72 11.68 1.90
N ALA A 29 7.48 10.60 2.04
CA ALA A 29 8.61 10.52 2.97
C ALA A 29 9.67 11.60 2.70
N SER A 30 10.01 11.79 1.43
CA SER A 30 10.91 12.87 0.99
C SER A 30 10.34 14.26 1.32
N GLU A 31 9.05 14.50 1.03
CA GLU A 31 8.40 15.80 1.30
C GLU A 31 8.34 16.13 2.79
N LEU A 32 8.03 15.14 3.62
CA LEU A 32 7.93 15.29 5.08
C LEU A 32 9.29 15.23 5.78
N ASN A 33 10.38 14.95 5.04
CA ASN A 33 11.72 14.70 5.56
C ASN A 33 11.72 13.65 6.69
N LYS A 34 11.09 12.50 6.44
CA LYS A 34 10.95 11.39 7.39
C LYS A 34 11.44 10.09 6.79
N ASP A 35 12.03 9.26 7.65
CA ASP A 35 12.39 7.89 7.29
C ASP A 35 11.15 6.99 7.19
N ILE A 36 11.25 5.95 6.37
CA ILE A 36 10.26 4.88 6.29
C ILE A 36 10.71 3.72 7.18
N ILE A 37 9.88 3.38 8.17
CA ILE A 37 10.07 2.22 9.02
C ILE A 37 9.55 0.99 8.25
N LEU A 38 10.39 -0.03 8.10
CA LEU A 38 10.01 -1.28 7.44
C LEU A 38 9.46 -2.27 8.46
N GLU A 39 8.28 -2.82 8.19
CA GLU A 39 7.61 -3.80 9.04
C GLU A 39 7.27 -5.07 8.22
N GLU A 40 7.88 -6.19 8.57
CA GLU A 40 7.72 -7.47 7.87
C GLU A 40 6.28 -7.99 8.00
N ASP A 41 5.61 -7.74 9.12
CA ASP A 41 4.25 -8.19 9.38
C ASP A 41 3.20 -7.45 8.52
N LEU A 42 3.58 -6.36 7.85
CA LEU A 42 2.74 -5.68 6.85
C LEU A 42 2.75 -6.35 5.47
N LYS A 43 3.52 -7.42 5.27
CA LYS A 43 3.47 -8.19 4.02
C LYS A 43 2.10 -8.85 3.89
N GLU A 44 1.52 -8.74 2.70
CA GLU A 44 0.31 -9.46 2.34
C GLU A 44 0.48 -10.95 2.63
N ARG A 45 -0.53 -11.56 3.26
CA ARG A 45 -0.56 -13.02 3.43
C ARG A 45 -0.56 -13.64 2.04
N LYS A 46 0.28 -14.66 1.84
CA LYS A 46 0.19 -15.48 0.63
C LYS A 46 -1.20 -16.12 0.60
N LEU A 47 -2.09 -15.57 -0.24
CA LEU A 47 -3.33 -16.25 -0.57
C LEU A 47 -2.91 -17.53 -1.28
N SER A 48 -3.29 -18.67 -0.72
CA SER A 48 -2.96 -19.99 -1.26
C SER A 48 -3.54 -20.14 -2.67
N GLY A 49 -2.73 -19.88 -3.69
CA GLY A 49 -2.84 -20.45 -5.03
C GLY A 49 -4.09 -20.17 -5.86
N VAL A 50 -4.96 -19.23 -5.49
CA VAL A 50 -6.04 -18.80 -6.39
C VAL A 50 -5.59 -17.54 -7.09
N GLU A 51 -5.12 -17.70 -8.33
CA GLU A 51 -4.90 -16.61 -9.27
C GLU A 51 -6.27 -16.00 -9.59
N PHE A 52 -6.65 -14.95 -8.88
CA PHE A 52 -7.82 -14.15 -9.27
C PHE A 52 -7.43 -13.36 -10.51
N VAL A 53 -7.79 -13.89 -11.68
CA VAL A 53 -7.83 -13.09 -12.90
C VAL A 53 -8.88 -12.01 -12.66
N VAL A 54 -8.45 -10.78 -12.40
CA VAL A 54 -9.33 -9.61 -12.38
C VAL A 54 -9.74 -9.34 -13.83
N ALA A 55 -10.67 -10.15 -14.33
CA ALA A 55 -11.31 -9.95 -15.61
C ALA A 55 -12.32 -8.82 -15.46
N SER A 56 -11.85 -7.57 -15.56
CA SER A 56 -12.66 -6.35 -15.54
C SER A 56 -13.47 -6.15 -14.25
N VAL A 57 -13.43 -4.92 -13.72
CA VAL A 57 -14.12 -4.50 -12.49
C VAL A 57 -15.63 -4.81 -12.50
N LYS A 58 -16.24 -5.08 -13.66
CA LYS A 58 -17.66 -5.45 -13.78
C LYS A 58 -18.03 -6.83 -13.22
N SER A 59 -17.08 -7.75 -13.04
CA SER A 59 -17.40 -9.15 -12.71
C SER A 59 -17.40 -9.46 -11.21
N VAL A 60 -16.72 -8.63 -10.39
CA VAL A 60 -16.51 -8.89 -8.95
C VAL A 60 -17.80 -8.72 -8.12
N ILE A 61 -18.75 -7.91 -8.59
CA ILE A 61 -20.00 -7.62 -7.87
C ILE A 61 -20.94 -8.85 -7.80
N ARG A 62 -20.77 -9.84 -8.69
CA ARG A 62 -21.73 -10.97 -8.82
C ARG A 62 -21.42 -12.22 -7.98
N LEU A 63 -20.33 -12.22 -7.22
CA LEU A 63 -19.91 -13.38 -6.42
C LEU A 63 -20.32 -13.27 -4.94
N TRP A 64 -21.16 -12.29 -4.59
CA TRP A 64 -21.72 -12.09 -3.26
C TRP A 64 -23.25 -12.01 -3.30
N ASP A 65 -23.88 -12.94 -4.03
CA ASP A 65 -25.32 -13.29 -3.93
C ASP A 65 -25.45 -14.80 -3.69
#